data_AF-A0A9Q3FHX5-F1
#
_entry.id   AF-A0A9Q3FHX5-F1
#
_cell.length_a   1.000
_cell.length_b   1.000
_cell.length_c   1.000
_cell.angle_alpha   90.00
_cell.angle_beta   90.00
_cell.angle_gamma   90.00
#
_symmetry.space_group_name_H-M   'P 1'
#
loop_
_entity.id
_entity.type
_entity.pdbx_description
1 polymer ?
#
loop_
_entity_poly.entity_id
_entity_poly.type
_entity_poly.pdbx_seq_one_letter_code
_entity_poly.pdbx_strand_id
1 'polypeptide(L)'
;MTDRSIDTKDISNIPLLDGTNYAHWHMRMKIHLRSRDLIDVCKNSPPEDVSTTAVNKWSKASYEAKNSITTRLTESVFREVVNTMTMEKENLLWAKIEDHYASKRAVNRGRVWMDWQRIFYNGNLQTYIDTCRKLMMELDAVDITVPGELLSYSLLGKLGGDTNLPQFVENLTLNEDIIQKPKKILTRIQDLAHLNISEKKNQITSPTWKNLTR
;
A
#
# COMPACT_ATOMS: atom_id res chain seq x y z
N MET A 1 5.48 -22.25 29.80
CA MET A 1 5.56 -22.23 28.33
C MET A 1 4.17 -22.01 27.80
N THR A 2 3.84 -20.78 27.40
CA THR A 2 2.53 -20.46 26.83
C THR A 2 2.55 -20.84 25.35
N ASP A 3 1.70 -21.77 24.98
CA ASP A 3 1.38 -22.10 23.59
C ASP A 3 0.73 -20.86 22.95
N ARG A 4 1.52 -20.10 22.19
CA ARG A 4 0.99 -19.04 21.34
C ARG A 4 0.44 -19.70 20.09
N SER A 5 -0.79 -20.19 20.17
CA SER A 5 -1.58 -20.43 18.97
C SER A 5 -1.65 -19.13 18.16
N ILE A 6 -1.70 -19.26 16.84
CA ILE A 6 -1.82 -18.11 15.94
C ILE A 6 -3.18 -17.46 16.21
N ASP A 7 -3.21 -16.43 17.03
CA ASP A 7 -4.39 -15.60 17.20
C ASP A 7 -4.66 -14.90 15.86
N THR A 8 -5.64 -15.40 15.12
CA THR A 8 -6.00 -14.94 13.77
C THR A 8 -6.40 -13.47 13.73
N LYS A 9 -6.68 -12.87 14.89
CA LYS A 9 -6.86 -11.42 15.05
C LYS A 9 -5.59 -10.63 14.71
N ASP A 10 -4.40 -11.16 14.98
CA ASP A 10 -3.14 -10.41 14.89
C ASP A 10 -2.69 -10.16 13.43
N ILE A 11 -3.07 -11.05 12.50
CA ILE A 11 -2.74 -10.89 11.07
C ILE A 11 -3.84 -10.21 10.24
N SER A 12 -5.01 -10.00 10.84
CA SER A 12 -6.22 -9.52 10.14
C SER A 12 -6.04 -8.13 9.49
N ASN A 13 -5.15 -7.31 10.06
CA ASN A 13 -4.86 -5.95 9.59
C ASN A 13 -3.87 -5.86 8.41
N ILE A 14 -3.21 -6.96 8.04
CA ILE A 14 -2.30 -7.02 6.88
C ILE A 14 -3.17 -7.28 5.66
N PRO A 15 -3.24 -6.52 4.57
CA PRO A 15 -4.16 -6.82 3.45
C PRO A 15 -3.88 -8.20 2.81
N LEU A 16 -4.77 -8.72 1.95
CA LEU A 16 -4.41 -9.85 1.07
C LEU A 16 -3.52 -9.34 -0.06
N LEU A 17 -2.45 -10.05 -0.40
CA LEU A 17 -1.64 -9.74 -1.58
C LEU A 17 -2.44 -10.11 -2.85
N ASP A 18 -2.77 -9.12 -3.65
CA ASP A 18 -3.58 -9.24 -4.88
C ASP A 18 -2.81 -8.92 -6.17
N GLY A 19 -1.52 -8.60 -6.03
CA GLY A 19 -0.62 -8.22 -7.11
C GLY A 19 -0.61 -6.73 -7.46
N THR A 20 -1.51 -5.93 -6.89
CA THR A 20 -1.58 -4.47 -7.08
C THR A 20 -1.17 -3.66 -5.85
N ASN A 21 -0.97 -4.34 -4.71
CA ASN A 21 -0.76 -3.72 -3.39
C ASN A 21 0.50 -4.25 -2.69
N TYR A 22 1.49 -4.70 -3.46
CA TYR A 22 2.68 -5.36 -2.93
C TYR A 22 3.41 -4.50 -1.89
N ALA A 23 3.64 -3.21 -2.16
CA ALA A 23 4.37 -2.34 -1.24
C ALA A 23 3.67 -2.25 0.12
N HIS A 24 2.35 -2.06 0.12
CA HIS A 24 1.57 -1.97 1.35
C HIS A 24 1.52 -3.29 2.11
N TRP A 25 1.28 -4.39 1.39
CA TRP A 25 1.30 -5.74 1.94
C TRP A 25 2.65 -6.08 2.56
N HIS A 26 3.75 -5.84 1.83
CA HIS A 26 5.11 -6.17 2.23
C HIS A 26 5.51 -5.44 3.50
N MET A 27 5.24 -4.12 3.59
CA MET A 27 5.53 -3.35 4.79
C MET A 27 4.81 -3.91 6.02
N ARG A 28 3.51 -4.20 5.91
CA ARG A 28 2.73 -4.74 7.04
C ARG A 28 3.16 -6.17 7.41
N MET A 29 3.38 -7.03 6.41
CA MET A 29 3.84 -8.41 6.64
C MET A 29 5.23 -8.43 7.28
N LYS A 30 6.16 -7.62 6.79
CA LYS A 30 7.52 -7.51 7.34
C LYS A 30 7.52 -6.99 8.78
N ILE A 31 6.66 -6.04 9.12
CA ILE A 31 6.49 -5.56 10.51
C ILE A 31 5.96 -6.69 11.39
N HIS A 32 4.94 -7.42 10.93
CA HIS A 32 4.38 -8.55 11.67
C HIS A 32 5.44 -9.64 11.91
N LEU A 33 6.14 -10.10 10.87
CA LEU A 33 7.19 -11.10 10.97
C LEU A 33 8.31 -10.66 11.94
N ARG A 34 8.71 -9.38 11.92
CA ARG A 34 9.70 -8.84 12.86
C ARG A 34 9.20 -8.84 14.30
N SER A 35 7.94 -8.46 14.54
CA SER A 35 7.36 -8.42 15.89
C SER A 35 7.28 -9.79 16.56
N ARG A 36 7.40 -10.87 15.77
CA ARG A 36 7.35 -12.27 16.21
C ARG A 36 8.68 -13.01 16.06
N ASP A 37 9.76 -12.31 15.74
CA ASP A 37 11.09 -12.90 15.50
C ASP A 37 11.10 -13.97 14.37
N LEU A 38 10.23 -13.81 13.37
CA LEU A 38 10.07 -14.73 12.23
C LEU A 38 10.81 -14.28 10.97
N ILE A 39 11.35 -13.06 10.94
CA ILE A 39 11.94 -12.51 9.72
C ILE A 39 13.21 -13.26 9.27
N ASP A 40 13.95 -13.86 10.19
CA ASP A 40 15.22 -14.52 9.89
C ASP A 40 15.03 -15.80 9.09
N VAL A 41 13.97 -16.57 9.36
CA VAL A 41 13.64 -17.78 8.59
C VAL A 41 13.18 -17.45 7.16
N CYS A 42 12.70 -16.23 6.91
CA CYS A 42 12.34 -15.76 5.57
C CYS A 42 13.55 -15.27 4.75
N LYS A 43 14.71 -15.06 5.38
CA LYS A 43 15.87 -14.46 4.72
C LYS A 43 17.07 -15.38 4.62
N ASN A 44 17.20 -16.30 5.56
CA ASN A 44 18.37 -17.14 5.70
C ASN A 44 18.00 -18.61 5.54
N SER A 45 18.99 -19.43 5.22
CA SER A 45 18.86 -20.88 5.30
C SER A 45 18.89 -21.33 6.77
N PRO A 46 18.37 -22.53 7.08
CA PRO A 46 18.49 -23.11 8.41
C PRO A 46 19.95 -23.10 8.88
N PRO A 47 20.20 -22.86 10.18
CA PRO A 47 21.54 -22.97 10.73
C PRO A 47 22.08 -24.40 10.52
N GLU A 48 23.37 -24.52 10.20
CA GLU A 48 24.08 -25.80 10.04
C GLU A 48 24.22 -26.58 11.36
N ASP A 49 23.79 -25.98 12.48
CA ASP A 49 24.05 -26.47 13.82
C ASP A 49 23.29 -27.77 14.16
N VAL A 50 24.03 -28.70 14.76
CA VAL A 50 23.71 -30.12 14.95
C VAL A 50 22.77 -30.34 16.14
N SER A 51 22.46 -29.29 16.92
CA SER A 51 21.61 -29.39 18.10
C SER A 51 20.12 -29.48 17.71
N THR A 52 19.46 -30.54 18.18
CA THR A 52 18.02 -30.79 17.96
C THR A 52 17.14 -29.63 18.43
N THR A 53 17.58 -28.85 19.42
CA THR A 53 16.82 -27.70 19.94
C THR A 53 16.80 -26.52 18.98
N ALA A 54 17.95 -26.17 18.37
CA ALA A 54 18.02 -25.07 17.41
C ALA A 54 17.22 -25.40 16.14
N VAL A 55 17.35 -26.63 15.65
CA VAL A 55 16.58 -27.13 14.50
C VAL A 55 15.08 -27.09 14.78
N ASN A 56 14.63 -27.58 15.94
CA ASN A 56 13.20 -27.57 16.30
C ASN A 56 12.64 -26.13 16.41
N LYS A 57 13.42 -25.20 17.00
CA LYS A 57 13.03 -23.79 17.07
C LYS A 57 12.91 -23.17 15.68
N TRP A 58 13.88 -23.44 14.82
CA TRP A 58 13.87 -22.99 13.43
C TRP A 58 12.64 -23.53 12.69
N SER A 59 12.40 -24.84 12.73
CA SER A 59 11.25 -25.47 12.06
C SER A 59 9.93 -24.87 12.53
N LYS A 60 9.75 -24.64 13.84
CA LYS A 60 8.54 -23.99 14.36
C LYS A 60 8.36 -22.57 13.81
N ALA A 61 9.42 -21.77 13.82
CA ALA A 61 9.40 -20.40 13.26
C ALA A 61 9.14 -20.42 11.75
N SER A 62 9.73 -21.36 11.02
CA SER A 62 9.46 -21.62 9.59
C SER A 62 7.98 -21.88 9.34
N TYR A 63 7.36 -22.85 10.02
CA TYR A 63 5.94 -23.13 9.84
C TYR A 63 5.04 -21.93 10.16
N GLU A 64 5.35 -21.18 11.22
CA GLU A 64 4.60 -19.98 11.60
C GLU A 64 4.74 -18.88 10.54
N ALA A 65 5.95 -18.59 10.08
CA ALA A 65 6.21 -17.60 9.03
C ALA A 65 5.48 -17.96 7.73
N LYS A 66 5.57 -19.24 7.32
CA LYS A 66 4.86 -19.75 6.15
C LYS A 66 3.37 -19.51 6.25
N ASN A 67 2.77 -19.92 7.36
CA ASN A 67 1.33 -19.80 7.58
C ASN A 67 0.90 -18.32 7.58
N SER A 68 1.65 -17.43 8.23
CA SER A 68 1.38 -16.00 8.20
C SER A 68 1.42 -15.42 6.78
N ILE A 69 2.38 -15.86 5.96
CA ILE A 69 2.49 -15.41 4.56
C ILE A 69 1.33 -15.96 3.72
N THR A 70 1.13 -17.28 3.70
CA THR A 70 0.19 -17.95 2.79
C THR A 70 -1.27 -17.58 3.06
N THR A 71 -1.64 -17.38 4.33
CA THR A 71 -3.00 -16.95 4.71
C THR A 71 -3.33 -15.52 4.28
N ARG A 72 -2.33 -14.72 3.90
CA ARG A 72 -2.50 -13.36 3.36
C ARG A 72 -2.17 -13.26 1.87
N LEU A 73 -2.27 -14.34 1.12
CA LEU A 73 -2.24 -14.34 -0.34
C LEU A 73 -3.66 -14.50 -0.89
N THR A 74 -3.98 -13.82 -1.99
CA THR A 74 -5.14 -14.21 -2.80
C THR A 74 -4.84 -15.51 -3.54
N GLU A 75 -5.90 -16.21 -3.95
CA GLU A 75 -5.78 -17.46 -4.71
C GLU A 75 -4.94 -17.33 -6.00
N SER A 76 -5.07 -16.19 -6.70
CA SER A 76 -4.26 -15.90 -7.89
C SER A 76 -2.77 -15.81 -7.56
N VAL A 77 -2.43 -15.08 -6.50
CA VAL A 77 -1.04 -14.92 -6.06
C VAL A 77 -0.48 -16.23 -5.52
N PHE A 78 -1.29 -16.99 -4.77
CA PHE A 78 -0.89 -18.29 -4.23
C PHE A 78 -0.40 -19.22 -5.34
N ARG A 79 -1.16 -19.35 -6.44
CA ARG A 79 -0.77 -20.19 -7.60
C ARG A 79 0.50 -19.73 -8.30
N GLU A 80 0.82 -18.44 -8.24
CA GLU A 80 2.01 -17.87 -8.89
C GLU A 80 3.29 -18.10 -8.07
N VAL A 81 3.20 -18.03 -6.74
CA VAL A 81 4.39 -18.03 -5.87
C VAL A 81 4.56 -19.32 -5.07
N VAL A 82 3.52 -20.12 -4.89
CA VAL A 82 3.55 -21.39 -4.15
C VAL A 82 3.62 -22.56 -5.12
N ASN A 83 4.74 -23.30 -5.07
CA ASN A 83 4.99 -24.49 -5.89
C ASN A 83 5.84 -25.50 -5.10
N THR A 84 6.22 -26.61 -5.74
CA THR A 84 7.01 -27.69 -5.10
C THR A 84 8.36 -27.23 -4.53
N MET A 85 8.91 -26.11 -4.99
CA MET A 85 10.17 -25.55 -4.49
C MET A 85 9.95 -24.59 -3.31
N THR A 86 8.87 -23.81 -3.31
CA THR A 86 8.62 -22.75 -2.31
C THR A 86 7.71 -23.19 -1.16
N MET A 87 6.89 -24.23 -1.37
CA MET A 87 5.93 -24.73 -0.38
C MET A 87 6.59 -25.20 0.93
N GLU A 88 7.81 -25.71 0.86
CA GLU A 88 8.55 -26.23 2.03
C GLU A 88 9.65 -25.31 2.54
N LYS A 89 9.86 -24.16 1.89
CA LYS A 89 11.01 -23.29 2.17
C LYS A 89 10.56 -21.83 2.22
N GLU A 90 10.43 -21.30 3.42
CA GLU A 90 9.93 -19.95 3.67
C GLU A 90 10.81 -18.87 3.07
N ASN A 91 12.14 -19.07 3.13
CA ASN A 91 13.09 -18.19 2.49
C ASN A 91 12.92 -18.13 0.97
N LEU A 92 12.65 -19.27 0.32
CA LEU A 92 12.38 -19.32 -1.11
C LEU A 92 11.02 -18.74 -1.46
N LEU A 93 9.99 -18.97 -0.64
CA LEU A 93 8.68 -18.34 -0.81
C LEU A 93 8.77 -16.82 -0.72
N TRP A 94 9.43 -16.31 0.31
CA TRP A 94 9.65 -14.87 0.51
C TRP A 94 10.42 -14.27 -0.67
N ALA A 95 11.54 -14.88 -1.06
CA ALA A 95 12.33 -14.44 -2.20
C ALA A 95 11.54 -14.47 -3.52
N LYS A 96 10.69 -15.48 -3.74
CA LYS A 96 9.84 -15.58 -4.93
C LYS A 96 8.81 -14.46 -4.99
N ILE A 97 8.21 -14.10 -3.86
CA ILE A 97 7.27 -12.96 -3.76
C ILE A 97 8.00 -11.64 -4.06
N GLU A 98 9.18 -11.42 -3.47
CA GLU A 98 9.98 -10.22 -3.73
C GLU A 98 10.43 -10.15 -5.21
N ASP A 99 10.90 -11.26 -5.79
CA ASP A 99 11.27 -11.30 -7.22
C ASP A 99 10.06 -11.04 -8.13
N HIS A 100 8.90 -11.63 -7.81
CA HIS A 100 7.73 -11.48 -8.68
C HIS A 100 7.15 -10.06 -8.64
N TYR A 101 7.07 -9.41 -7.47
CA TYR A 101 6.37 -8.12 -7.34
C TYR A 101 7.25 -6.89 -7.11
N ALA A 102 8.44 -7.06 -6.50
CA ALA A 102 9.36 -5.97 -6.18
C ALA A 102 10.54 -5.88 -7.14
N SER A 103 10.74 -6.88 -8.01
CA SER A 103 11.90 -6.84 -8.90
C SER A 103 11.82 -5.63 -9.82
N LYS A 104 12.99 -5.04 -10.07
CA LYS A 104 13.17 -3.90 -10.99
C LYS A 104 13.02 -4.30 -12.45
N ARG A 105 12.42 -5.46 -12.74
CA ARG A 105 12.18 -5.95 -14.09
C ARG A 105 11.26 -4.98 -14.82
N ALA A 106 11.51 -4.80 -16.11
CA ALA A 106 10.77 -3.87 -16.96
C ALA A 106 9.25 -4.08 -16.91
N VAL A 107 8.79 -5.33 -16.77
CA VAL A 107 7.37 -5.70 -16.67
C VAL A 107 6.72 -5.09 -15.42
N ASN A 108 7.36 -5.23 -14.25
CA ASN A 108 6.83 -4.72 -12.98
C ASN A 108 6.83 -3.19 -12.95
N ARG A 109 7.95 -2.59 -13.37
CA ARG A 109 8.07 -1.13 -13.52
C ARG A 109 7.02 -0.59 -14.48
N GLY A 110 6.84 -1.25 -15.64
CA GLY A 110 5.86 -0.89 -16.64
C GLY A 110 4.42 -0.99 -16.13
N ARG A 111 4.08 -2.06 -15.39
CA ARG A 111 2.76 -2.23 -14.77
C ARG A 111 2.46 -1.09 -13.79
N VAL A 112 3.33 -0.85 -12.82
CA VAL A 112 3.14 0.20 -11.81
C VAL A 112 3.05 1.59 -12.46
N TRP A 113 3.89 1.86 -13.46
CA TRP A 113 3.82 3.11 -14.20
C TRP A 113 2.51 3.27 -14.97
N MET A 114 2.04 2.21 -15.65
CA MET A 114 0.75 2.25 -16.36
C MET A 114 -0.43 2.44 -15.39
N ASP A 115 -0.40 1.80 -14.22
CA ASP A 115 -1.40 1.98 -13.17
C ASP A 115 -1.41 3.44 -12.69
N TRP A 116 -0.23 4.05 -12.46
CA TRP A 116 -0.10 5.48 -12.16
C TRP A 116 -0.69 6.38 -13.25
N GLN A 117 -0.39 6.08 -14.52
CA GLN A 117 -0.90 6.88 -15.64
C GLN A 117 -2.42 6.79 -15.78
N ARG A 118 -3.05 5.68 -15.40
CA ARG A 118 -4.50 5.47 -15.49
C ARG A 118 -5.31 6.10 -14.37
N ILE A 119 -4.69 6.58 -13.29
CA ILE A 119 -5.43 7.28 -12.23
C ILE A 119 -6.07 8.55 -12.80
N PHE A 120 -7.35 8.75 -12.51
CA PHE A 120 -8.08 10.00 -12.70
C PHE A 120 -9.03 10.23 -11.52
N TYR A 121 -9.32 11.49 -11.24
CA TYR A 121 -10.30 11.86 -10.23
C TYR A 121 -11.74 11.56 -10.72
N ASN A 122 -12.54 10.94 -9.86
CA ASN A 122 -13.90 10.46 -10.19
C ASN A 122 -14.99 11.05 -9.28
N GLY A 123 -14.75 12.22 -8.68
CA GLY A 123 -15.71 12.87 -7.78
C GLY A 123 -15.54 12.57 -6.29
N ASN A 124 -14.60 11.68 -5.91
CA ASN A 124 -14.28 11.40 -4.51
C ASN A 124 -12.81 11.70 -4.20
N LEU A 125 -12.57 12.79 -3.47
CA LEU A 125 -11.22 13.25 -3.13
C LEU A 125 -10.48 12.27 -2.22
N GLN A 126 -11.18 11.62 -1.28
CA GLN A 126 -10.55 10.65 -0.37
C GLN A 126 -10.05 9.43 -1.13
N THR A 127 -10.90 8.84 -1.98
CA THR A 127 -10.52 7.70 -2.83
C THR A 127 -9.36 8.06 -3.75
N TYR A 128 -9.37 9.27 -4.32
CA TYR A 128 -8.28 9.77 -5.15
C TYR A 128 -6.97 9.86 -4.36
N ILE A 129 -6.98 10.51 -3.19
CA ILE A 129 -5.80 10.64 -2.32
C ILE A 129 -5.24 9.28 -1.93
N ASP A 130 -6.10 8.35 -1.50
CA ASP A 130 -5.67 7.02 -1.05
C ASP A 130 -5.07 6.20 -2.20
N THR A 131 -5.66 6.31 -3.40
CA THR A 131 -5.13 5.68 -4.62
C THR A 131 -3.77 6.26 -5.00
N CYS A 132 -3.60 7.58 -4.95
CA CYS A 132 -2.33 8.24 -5.21
C CYS A 132 -1.26 7.82 -4.20
N ARG A 133 -1.58 7.81 -2.89
CA ARG A 133 -0.65 7.35 -1.85
C ARG A 133 -0.24 5.90 -2.07
N LYS A 134 -1.19 5.01 -2.38
CA LYS A 134 -0.93 3.61 -2.72
C LYS A 134 0.07 3.49 -3.87
N LEU A 135 -0.21 4.12 -5.00
CA LEU A 135 0.62 3.98 -6.19
C LEU A 135 1.98 4.69 -6.06
N MET A 136 2.09 5.76 -5.27
CA MET A 136 3.40 6.33 -4.92
C MET A 136 4.28 5.35 -4.14
N MET A 137 3.72 4.55 -3.23
CA MET A 137 4.47 3.50 -2.53
C MET A 137 4.89 2.38 -3.49
N GLU A 138 4.02 2.01 -4.44
CA GLU A 138 4.36 1.01 -5.45
C GLU A 138 5.47 1.49 -6.39
N LEU A 139 5.48 2.78 -6.77
CA LEU A 139 6.56 3.38 -7.58
C LEU A 139 7.92 3.26 -6.88
N ASP A 140 7.96 3.59 -5.58
CA ASP A 140 9.16 3.44 -4.74
C ASP A 140 9.60 1.98 -4.64
N ALA A 141 8.66 1.05 -4.44
CA ALA A 141 8.95 -0.38 -4.34
C ALA A 141 9.60 -0.99 -5.60
N VAL A 142 9.43 -0.37 -6.77
CA VAL A 142 10.07 -0.81 -8.04
C VAL A 142 11.17 0.13 -8.53
N ASP A 143 11.64 1.05 -7.67
CA ASP A 143 12.67 2.07 -7.94
C ASP A 143 12.36 2.98 -9.15
N ILE A 144 11.10 3.41 -9.30
CA ILE A 144 10.75 4.47 -10.23
C ILE A 144 10.85 5.82 -9.50
N THR A 145 11.93 6.55 -9.78
CA THR A 145 12.12 7.91 -9.27
C THR A 145 11.59 8.91 -10.28
N VAL A 146 10.61 9.71 -9.86
CA VAL A 146 10.07 10.86 -10.62
C VAL A 146 10.46 12.14 -9.88
N PRO A 147 10.95 13.18 -10.58
CA PRO A 147 11.17 14.49 -9.97
C PRO A 147 9.92 14.98 -9.23
N GLY A 148 10.11 15.55 -8.03
CA GLY A 148 9.00 15.94 -7.15
C GLY A 148 8.00 16.87 -7.83
N GLU A 149 8.48 17.89 -8.53
CA GLU A 149 7.63 18.79 -9.31
C GLU A 149 6.80 18.09 -10.38
N LEU A 150 7.39 17.18 -11.17
CA LEU A 150 6.69 16.48 -12.24
C LEU A 150 5.60 15.55 -11.68
N LEU A 151 5.89 14.92 -10.54
CA LEU A 151 4.89 14.10 -9.85
C LEU A 151 3.75 14.96 -9.30
N SER A 152 4.05 16.16 -8.78
CA SER A 152 3.03 17.12 -8.35
C SER A 152 2.18 17.64 -9.51
N TYR A 153 2.78 18.00 -10.65
CA TYR A 153 2.02 18.37 -11.86
C TYR A 153 1.13 17.24 -12.33
N SER A 154 1.61 16.00 -12.28
CA SER A 154 0.80 14.81 -12.62
C SER A 154 -0.39 14.66 -11.67
N LEU A 155 -0.18 14.80 -10.36
CA LEU A 155 -1.26 14.76 -9.35
C LEU A 155 -2.31 15.85 -9.59
N LEU A 156 -1.89 17.08 -9.91
CA LEU A 156 -2.80 18.19 -10.15
C LEU A 156 -3.53 18.06 -11.49
N GLY A 157 -2.83 17.66 -12.55
CA GLY A 157 -3.42 17.43 -13.87
C GLY A 157 -4.49 16.32 -13.85
N LYS A 158 -4.30 15.30 -13.01
CA LYS A 158 -5.28 14.21 -12.82
C LYS A 158 -6.52 14.61 -12.00
N LEU A 159 -6.47 15.75 -11.28
CA LEU A 159 -7.63 16.39 -10.65
C LEU A 159 -8.37 17.31 -11.64
N GLY A 160 -7.65 17.94 -12.56
CA GLY A 160 -8.12 19.02 -13.44
C GLY A 160 -9.23 18.65 -14.43
N GLY A 161 -9.72 17.41 -14.44
CA GLY A 161 -10.92 17.02 -15.18
C GLY A 161 -12.24 17.46 -14.53
N ASP A 162 -12.21 17.88 -13.25
CA ASP A 162 -13.38 18.46 -12.57
C ASP A 162 -13.41 19.98 -12.74
N THR A 163 -14.47 20.47 -13.37
CA THR A 163 -14.73 21.91 -13.61
C THR A 163 -14.82 22.74 -12.33
N ASN A 164 -14.95 22.11 -11.15
CA ASN A 164 -15.09 22.80 -9.86
C ASN A 164 -13.78 23.01 -9.10
N LEU A 165 -12.65 22.48 -9.57
CA LEU A 165 -11.32 22.61 -8.95
C LEU A 165 -10.28 23.55 -9.64
N PRO A 166 -10.55 24.28 -10.74
CA PRO A 166 -9.51 25.06 -11.44
C PRO A 166 -8.71 26.01 -10.56
N GLN A 167 -9.37 26.83 -9.73
CA GLN A 167 -8.68 27.82 -8.89
C GLN A 167 -7.80 27.16 -7.83
N PHE A 168 -8.25 26.04 -7.27
CA PHE A 168 -7.48 25.28 -6.29
C PHE A 168 -6.20 24.71 -6.92
N VAL A 169 -6.33 24.12 -8.11
CA VAL A 169 -5.18 23.59 -8.87
C VAL A 169 -4.19 24.69 -9.23
N GLU A 170 -4.67 25.83 -9.73
CA GLU A 170 -3.84 26.98 -10.10
C GLU A 170 -3.06 27.50 -8.88
N ASN A 171 -3.75 27.73 -7.75
CA ASN A 171 -3.13 28.24 -6.53
C ASN A 171 -2.00 27.33 -6.00
N LEU A 172 -2.16 26.00 -6.12
CA LEU A 172 -1.10 25.05 -5.74
C LEU A 172 0.05 25.03 -6.74
N THR A 173 -0.24 25.20 -8.02
CA THR A 173 0.76 25.22 -9.09
C THR A 173 1.70 26.42 -8.98
N LEU A 174 1.15 27.59 -8.61
CA LEU A 174 1.92 28.82 -8.42
C LEU A 174 2.78 28.85 -7.15
N ASN A 175 2.63 27.87 -6.25
CA ASN A 175 3.38 27.81 -5.00
C ASN A 175 4.61 26.90 -5.14
N GLU A 176 5.78 27.52 -5.36
CA GLU A 176 7.04 26.81 -5.57
C GLU A 176 7.45 25.87 -4.41
N ASP A 177 7.19 26.23 -3.15
CA ASP A 177 7.53 25.34 -2.01
C ASP A 177 6.61 24.11 -1.95
N ILE A 178 5.35 24.25 -2.37
CA ILE A 178 4.38 23.15 -2.36
C ILE A 178 4.61 22.24 -3.57
N ILE A 179 4.81 22.81 -4.77
CA ILE A 179 4.87 22.03 -6.01
C ILE A 179 6.06 21.07 -6.05
N GLN A 180 7.16 21.40 -5.39
CA GLN A 180 8.32 20.52 -5.28
C GLN A 180 8.06 19.28 -4.39
N LYS A 181 6.95 19.25 -3.65
CA LYS A 181 6.66 18.25 -2.60
C LYS A 181 5.29 17.60 -2.83
N PRO A 182 5.21 16.49 -3.59
CA PRO A 182 3.96 15.76 -3.87
C PRO A 182 3.14 15.41 -2.63
N LYS A 183 3.80 15.09 -1.51
CA LYS A 183 3.12 14.82 -0.24
C LYS A 183 2.37 16.04 0.30
N LYS A 184 2.92 17.26 0.14
CA LYS A 184 2.23 18.51 0.50
C LYS A 184 1.01 18.76 -0.37
N ILE A 185 1.08 18.47 -1.67
CA ILE A 185 -0.07 18.53 -2.58
C ILE A 185 -1.20 17.63 -2.05
N LEU A 186 -0.91 16.36 -1.74
CA LEU A 186 -1.90 15.44 -1.18
C LEU A 186 -2.49 15.91 0.16
N THR A 187 -1.69 16.55 1.02
CA THR A 187 -2.22 17.19 2.24
C THR A 187 -3.19 18.31 1.93
N ARG A 188 -2.90 19.17 0.94
CA ARG A 188 -3.82 20.25 0.55
C ARG A 188 -5.13 19.73 -0.05
N ILE A 189 -5.06 18.65 -0.82
CA ILE A 189 -6.26 17.99 -1.37
C ILE A 189 -7.09 17.37 -0.22
N GLN A 190 -6.43 16.83 0.81
CA GLN A 190 -7.10 16.32 2.02
C GLN A 190 -7.83 17.44 2.78
N ASP A 191 -7.20 18.60 2.94
CA ASP A 191 -7.82 19.77 3.59
C ASP A 191 -9.11 20.17 2.86
N LEU A 192 -9.07 20.21 1.51
CA LEU A 192 -10.24 20.49 0.69
C LEU A 192 -11.35 19.43 0.86
N ALA A 193 -10.99 18.15 0.91
CA ALA A 193 -11.95 17.07 1.14
C ALA A 193 -12.70 17.25 2.48
N HIS A 194 -12.00 17.66 3.53
CA HIS A 194 -12.61 17.93 4.83
C HIS A 194 -13.53 19.15 4.81
N LEU A 195 -13.15 20.22 4.13
CA LEU A 195 -13.98 21.42 3.96
C LEU A 195 -15.29 21.06 3.25
N ASN A 196 -15.23 20.34 2.12
CA ASN A 196 -16.42 19.93 1.37
C ASN A 196 -17.38 19.06 2.20
N ILE A 197 -16.85 18.20 3.08
CA ILE A 197 -17.67 17.41 4.01
C ILE A 197 -18.33 18.31 5.05
N SER A 198 -17.61 19.29 5.59
CA SER A 198 -18.15 20.22 6.59
C SER A 198 -19.26 21.11 6.03
N GLU A 199 -19.11 21.61 4.81
CA GLU A 199 -20.11 22.43 4.13
C GLU A 199 -21.39 21.64 3.84
N LYS A 200 -21.26 20.41 3.35
CA LYS A 200 -22.42 19.52 3.13
C LYS A 200 -23.18 19.25 4.43
N LYS A 201 -22.48 19.03 5.55
CA LYS A 201 -23.11 18.87 6.86
C LYS A 201 -23.88 20.13 7.28
N ASN A 202 -23.27 21.31 7.11
CA ASN A 202 -23.89 22.58 7.46
C ASN A 202 -25.14 22.90 6.63
N GLN A 203 -25.17 22.50 5.35
CA GLN A 203 -26.36 22.61 4.48
C GLN A 203 -27.49 21.67 4.92
N ILE A 204 -27.17 20.45 5.35
CA ILE A 204 -28.17 19.48 5.85
C ILE A 204 -28.75 19.93 7.20
N THR A 205 -27.96 20.59 8.05
CA THR A 205 -28.38 21.05 9.38
C THR A 205 -29.02 22.45 9.39
N SER A 206 -29.05 23.15 8.24
CA SER A 206 -29.73 24.45 8.12
C SER A 206 -31.14 24.24 7.58
N PRO A 207 -32.20 24.23 8.41
CA PRO A 207 -33.56 24.06 7.92
C PRO A 207 -33.96 25.29 7.11
N THR A 208 -34.41 25.05 5.87
CA THR A 208 -34.96 26.03 4.93
C THR A 208 -36.27 26.63 5.45
N TRP A 209 -36.19 27.52 6.44
CA TRP A 209 -37.34 28.32 6.92
C TRP A 209 -37.25 29.81 6.58
N LYS A 210 -36.68 30.14 5.41
CA LYS A 210 -36.81 31.48 4.85
C LYS A 210 -37.32 31.34 3.43
N ASN A 211 -38.66 31.26 3.28
CA ASN A 211 -39.43 31.72 2.12
C ASN A 211 -40.95 31.49 2.30
N LEU A 212 -41.49 31.75 3.50
CA LEU A 212 -42.94 31.92 3.70
C LEU A 212 -43.16 33.14 4.60
N THR A 213 -43.03 34.33 4.02
CA THR A 213 -43.73 35.55 4.46
C THR A 213 -43.45 36.66 3.45
N ARG A 214 -44.29 36.74 2.42
CA ARG A 214 -45.02 37.95 2.04
C ARG A 214 -46.07 37.64 0.99
#